data_AF-A0A9P9ISL5-F1
#
_entry.id   AF-A0A9P9ISL5-F1
#
_cell.length_a   1.000
_cell.length_b   1.000
_cell.length_c   1.000
_cell.angle_alpha   90.00
_cell.angle_beta   90.00
_cell.angle_gamma   90.00
#
_symmetry.space_group_name_H-M   'P 1'
#
loop_
_entity.id
_entity.type
_entity.pdbx_description
1 polymer ?
#
loop_
_entity_poly.entity_id
_entity_poly.type
_entity_poly.pdbx_seq_one_letter_code
_entity_poly.pdbx_strand_id
1 'polypeptide(L)'
;MRQSITIAFGTFVASAIAKTWNNTGKGSIIFEEAFSLEYPELERTIGSALPGQTYADLLTNLADIHNQRLRWMDETGVDYMVLSLTSPGIQGISDVRIAERVATQANDDIAATISNNTVRFGAFAALSMHNATQAALELRRCVEELGFHGALLNDFQQAGVDNNTLYYYDAAEYDVFWQMAVDLDVPVYLHPRPPTPLMRSTDFAHAPWMLGPAHQFAVTLSNHIVGLCTNGVFDRFPSLKVIVGHLGERLPSDFWRIDEMLARRVREGIPMKRPFSSYWRTNIWETTTGNFWTDLLEFHRSVLGEDRVLYSVDYPFIMMQQGAEWVKTLKQSKSSEQDFIRNHAIKLLKLDA
;
A
#
# COMPACT_ATOMS: atom_id res chain seq x y z
N MET A 1 -14.81 48.60 -35.87
CA MET A 1 -15.37 47.24 -35.71
C MET A 1 -14.36 46.39 -34.98
N ARG A 2 -14.51 46.20 -33.67
CA ARG A 2 -13.72 45.24 -32.87
C ARG A 2 -14.68 44.12 -32.50
N GLN A 3 -14.43 42.91 -33.00
CA GLN A 3 -15.19 41.71 -32.65
C GLN A 3 -14.70 41.21 -31.29
N SER A 4 -15.63 41.15 -30.34
CA SER A 4 -15.42 40.49 -29.05
C SER A 4 -15.60 38.99 -29.24
N ILE A 5 -14.56 38.21 -28.96
CA ILE A 5 -14.62 36.75 -28.90
C ILE A 5 -15.05 36.38 -27.48
N THR A 6 -16.30 35.97 -27.33
CA THR A 6 -16.81 35.37 -26.09
C THR A 6 -16.39 33.91 -26.07
N ILE A 7 -15.42 33.57 -25.22
CA ILE A 7 -15.05 32.18 -24.94
C ILE A 7 -16.16 31.62 -24.04
N ALA A 8 -16.90 30.65 -24.57
CA ALA A 8 -17.87 29.88 -23.79
C ALA A 8 -17.11 29.01 -22.79
N PHE A 9 -17.31 29.27 -21.50
CA PHE A 9 -16.91 28.35 -20.44
C PHE A 9 -17.73 27.07 -20.62
N GLY A 10 -17.04 25.97 -20.94
CA GLY A 10 -17.61 24.64 -20.88
C GLY A 10 -18.14 24.38 -19.47
N THR A 11 -19.37 23.88 -19.42
CA THR A 11 -20.03 23.40 -18.21
C THR A 11 -19.14 22.39 -17.48
N PHE A 12 -18.73 22.74 -16.26
CA PHE A 12 -18.22 21.81 -15.26
C PHE A 12 -19.24 20.67 -15.09
N VAL A 13 -18.87 19.45 -15.48
CA VAL A 13 -19.57 18.25 -15.04
C VAL A 13 -19.10 17.97 -13.61
N ALA A 14 -20.05 17.76 -12.71
CA ALA A 14 -19.87 17.69 -11.27
C ALA A 14 -18.62 16.89 -10.83
N SER A 15 -17.61 17.58 -10.31
CA SER A 15 -16.46 16.98 -9.63
C SER A 15 -16.79 16.78 -8.14
N ALA A 16 -16.23 15.72 -7.58
CA ALA A 16 -16.36 15.22 -6.21
C ALA A 16 -17.60 14.34 -5.96
N ILE A 17 -17.50 13.06 -6.34
CA ILE A 17 -18.12 12.02 -5.52
C ILE A 17 -17.28 12.01 -4.24
N ALA A 18 -17.77 12.65 -3.18
CA ALA A 18 -17.23 12.45 -1.84
C ALA A 18 -17.12 10.94 -1.59
N LYS A 19 -16.02 10.48 -0.96
CA LYS A 19 -15.77 9.08 -0.55
C LYS A 19 -17.07 8.39 -0.12
N THR A 20 -17.72 7.67 -1.03
CA THR A 20 -19.03 7.08 -0.75
C THR A 20 -18.82 5.72 -0.09
N TRP A 21 -18.82 5.75 1.23
CA TRP A 21 -18.79 4.57 2.08
C TRP A 21 -20.12 4.47 2.84
N ASN A 22 -20.71 3.27 2.89
CA ASN A 22 -21.86 3.01 3.75
C ASN A 22 -21.44 2.16 4.94
N ASN A 23 -21.26 2.81 6.09
CA ASN A 23 -20.89 2.14 7.32
C ASN A 23 -22.04 1.24 7.81
N THR A 24 -21.97 -0.06 7.52
CA THR A 24 -23.03 -1.02 7.92
C THR A 24 -22.99 -1.38 9.41
N GLY A 25 -21.98 -0.88 10.15
CA GLY A 25 -21.74 -1.18 11.56
C GLY A 25 -21.27 -2.61 11.83
N LYS A 26 -21.00 -3.42 10.80
CA LYS A 26 -20.54 -4.81 10.93
C LYS A 26 -19.56 -5.16 9.81
N GLY A 27 -18.78 -6.21 10.04
CA GLY A 27 -17.82 -6.70 9.06
C GLY A 27 -16.49 -5.93 9.02
N SER A 28 -15.51 -6.54 8.37
CA SER A 28 -14.13 -6.04 8.34
C SER A 28 -13.90 -4.97 7.26
N ILE A 29 -12.86 -4.17 7.47
CA ILE A 29 -12.31 -3.23 6.48
C ILE A 29 -10.94 -3.75 6.09
N ILE A 30 -10.73 -4.05 4.82
CA ILE A 30 -9.48 -4.64 4.33
C ILE A 30 -8.87 -3.79 3.20
N PHE A 31 -7.56 -3.84 3.07
CA PHE A 31 -6.73 -3.03 2.17
C PHE A 31 -5.33 -3.65 1.99
N GLU A 32 -4.63 -3.39 0.89
CA GLU A 32 -3.67 -4.33 0.26
C GLU A 32 -4.40 -5.43 -0.53
N GLU A 33 -5.54 -5.10 -1.13
CA GLU A 33 -6.30 -6.05 -1.96
C GLU A 33 -6.02 -5.75 -3.43
N ALA A 34 -5.21 -6.59 -4.06
CA ALA A 34 -4.64 -6.32 -5.36
C ALA A 34 -5.66 -6.43 -6.50
N PHE A 35 -5.56 -5.52 -7.47
CA PHE A 35 -6.21 -5.63 -8.77
C PHE A 35 -5.18 -5.50 -9.91
N SER A 36 -5.54 -5.98 -11.09
CA SER A 36 -4.86 -5.67 -12.34
C SER A 36 -5.86 -5.70 -13.46
N LEU A 37 -5.96 -4.58 -14.20
CA LEU A 37 -6.66 -4.56 -15.48
C LEU A 37 -5.65 -4.80 -16.61
N GLU A 38 -6.13 -4.92 -17.85
CA GLU A 38 -5.27 -5.23 -19.00
C GLU A 38 -4.39 -4.04 -19.41
N TYR A 39 -3.18 -3.99 -18.86
CA TYR A 39 -2.14 -3.02 -19.24
C TYR A 39 -0.98 -3.76 -19.90
N PRO A 40 -0.79 -3.65 -21.23
CA PRO A 40 0.30 -4.33 -21.95
C PRO A 40 1.71 -4.02 -21.43
N GLU A 41 1.89 -2.87 -20.80
CA GLU A 41 3.17 -2.35 -20.31
C GLU A 41 3.56 -2.88 -18.93
N LEU A 42 2.63 -3.49 -18.20
CA LEU A 42 2.94 -4.11 -16.91
C LEU A 42 3.62 -5.47 -17.11
N GLU A 43 4.57 -5.78 -16.21
CA GLU A 43 5.20 -7.09 -16.19
C GLU A 43 4.15 -8.18 -16.02
N ARG A 44 4.17 -9.17 -16.91
CA ARG A 44 3.18 -10.25 -16.92
C ARG A 44 3.40 -11.31 -15.85
N THR A 45 4.51 -11.26 -15.10
CA THR A 45 4.81 -12.22 -14.04
C THR A 45 4.44 -11.61 -12.69
N ILE A 46 3.22 -11.91 -12.24
CA ILE A 46 2.60 -11.34 -11.05
C ILE A 46 2.52 -12.45 -10.00
N GLY A 47 3.43 -12.44 -9.02
CA GLY A 47 3.41 -13.38 -7.89
C GLY A 47 3.31 -14.86 -8.29
N SER A 48 2.64 -15.64 -7.45
CA SER A 48 2.36 -17.07 -7.70
C SER A 48 0.92 -17.37 -7.28
N ALA A 49 0.25 -18.25 -8.03
CA ALA A 49 -1.09 -18.70 -7.68
C ALA A 49 -1.06 -19.55 -6.40
N LEU A 50 -2.16 -19.51 -5.65
CA LEU A 50 -2.34 -20.35 -4.46
C LEU A 50 -2.29 -21.85 -4.80
N PRO A 51 -1.91 -22.72 -3.83
CA PRO A 51 -2.01 -24.17 -4.01
C PRO A 51 -3.42 -24.58 -4.46
N GLY A 52 -3.51 -25.32 -5.57
CA GLY A 52 -4.77 -25.76 -6.15
C GLY A 52 -5.44 -24.77 -7.11
N GLN A 53 -4.85 -23.61 -7.36
CA GLN A 53 -5.27 -22.66 -8.40
C GLN A 53 -4.26 -22.61 -9.55
N THR A 54 -4.74 -22.28 -10.74
CA THR A 54 -3.89 -22.00 -11.89
C THR A 54 -3.48 -20.54 -11.92
N TYR A 55 -2.43 -20.21 -12.69
CA TYR A 55 -2.07 -18.81 -12.93
C TYR A 55 -3.19 -18.02 -13.63
N ALA A 56 -3.99 -18.68 -14.47
CA ALA A 56 -5.15 -18.07 -15.12
C ALA A 56 -6.25 -17.70 -14.11
N ASP A 57 -6.45 -18.51 -13.06
CA ASP A 57 -7.39 -18.19 -11.98
C ASP A 57 -6.92 -16.95 -11.21
N LEU A 58 -5.63 -16.84 -10.92
CA LEU A 58 -5.04 -15.66 -10.27
C LEU A 58 -5.27 -14.39 -11.10
N LEU A 59 -4.98 -14.44 -12.41
CA LEU A 59 -5.21 -13.30 -13.31
C LEU A 59 -6.70 -12.94 -13.39
N THR A 60 -7.58 -13.94 -13.40
CA THR A 60 -9.04 -13.72 -13.39
C THR A 60 -9.49 -13.01 -12.11
N ASN A 61 -8.97 -13.41 -10.94
CA ASN A 61 -9.27 -12.76 -9.66
C ASN A 61 -8.69 -11.35 -9.54
N LEU A 62 -7.52 -11.08 -10.16
CA LEU A 62 -6.94 -9.75 -10.23
C LEU A 62 -7.78 -8.79 -11.08
N ALA A 63 -8.37 -9.30 -12.18
CA ALA A 63 -9.24 -8.52 -13.05
C ALA A 63 -10.68 -8.38 -12.52
N ASP A 64 -11.13 -9.31 -11.69
CA ASP A 64 -12.48 -9.30 -11.13
C ASP A 64 -12.63 -8.37 -9.93
N ILE A 65 -13.52 -7.37 -10.07
CA ILE A 65 -13.92 -6.48 -8.96
C ILE A 65 -15.33 -6.82 -8.45
N HIS A 66 -16.29 -7.06 -9.34
CA HIS A 66 -17.72 -7.08 -9.00
C HIS A 66 -18.38 -8.47 -8.98
N ASN A 67 -17.64 -9.57 -9.19
CA ASN A 67 -18.26 -10.90 -9.19
C ASN A 67 -17.74 -11.78 -8.04
N GLN A 68 -16.67 -12.51 -8.28
CA GLN A 68 -16.09 -13.46 -7.33
C GLN A 68 -15.57 -12.74 -6.09
N ARG A 69 -14.96 -11.57 -6.26
CA ARG A 69 -14.49 -10.72 -5.16
C ARG A 69 -15.64 -10.29 -4.23
N LEU A 70 -16.73 -9.75 -4.78
CA LEU A 70 -17.91 -9.37 -3.98
C LEU A 70 -18.54 -10.57 -3.29
N ARG A 71 -18.64 -11.72 -3.97
CA ARG A 71 -19.16 -12.95 -3.34
C ARG A 71 -18.31 -13.34 -2.13
N TRP A 72 -16.99 -13.32 -2.26
CA TRP A 72 -16.11 -13.63 -1.13
C TRP A 72 -16.21 -12.59 -0.02
N MET A 73 -16.37 -11.32 -0.35
CA MET A 73 -16.61 -10.27 0.66
C MET A 73 -17.87 -10.57 1.47
N ASP A 74 -18.97 -10.93 0.81
CA ASP A 74 -20.23 -11.24 1.49
C ASP A 74 -20.14 -12.52 2.34
N GLU A 75 -19.50 -13.58 1.82
CA GLU A 75 -19.35 -14.86 2.53
C GLU A 75 -18.41 -14.79 3.73
N THR A 76 -17.42 -13.89 3.68
CA THR A 76 -16.40 -13.74 4.74
C THR A 76 -16.65 -12.55 5.66
N GLY A 77 -17.69 -11.77 5.39
CA GLY A 77 -18.07 -10.63 6.21
C GLY A 77 -17.15 -9.40 6.04
N VAL A 78 -16.53 -9.22 4.89
CA VAL A 78 -15.80 -8.00 4.53
C VAL A 78 -16.80 -6.93 4.14
N ASP A 79 -16.79 -5.80 4.84
CA ASP A 79 -17.70 -4.68 4.60
C ASP A 79 -17.12 -3.66 3.60
N TYR A 80 -15.83 -3.33 3.71
CA TYR A 80 -15.15 -2.47 2.74
C TYR A 80 -13.84 -3.07 2.28
N MET A 81 -13.49 -2.81 1.03
CA MET A 81 -12.22 -3.17 0.45
C MET A 81 -11.58 -1.98 -0.25
N VAL A 82 -10.39 -1.59 0.19
CA VAL A 82 -9.57 -0.60 -0.54
C VAL A 82 -8.60 -1.33 -1.46
N LEU A 83 -8.82 -1.15 -2.76
CA LEU A 83 -8.08 -1.81 -3.83
C LEU A 83 -6.76 -1.09 -4.13
N SER A 84 -5.76 -1.84 -4.57
CA SER A 84 -4.45 -1.32 -4.96
C SER A 84 -3.89 -2.04 -6.18
N LEU A 85 -3.17 -1.32 -7.04
CA LEU A 85 -2.58 -1.94 -8.23
C LEU A 85 -1.50 -2.97 -7.84
N THR A 86 -1.60 -4.17 -8.39
CA THR A 86 -0.71 -5.28 -8.08
C THR A 86 0.76 -5.00 -8.38
N SER A 87 1.65 -5.74 -7.71
CA SER A 87 3.11 -5.59 -7.76
C SER A 87 3.75 -6.29 -8.98
N PRO A 88 4.80 -5.72 -9.61
CA PRO A 88 5.50 -4.47 -9.27
C PRO A 88 4.77 -3.21 -9.77
N GLY A 89 3.66 -3.36 -10.50
CA GLY A 89 2.85 -2.23 -10.97
C GLY A 89 3.69 -1.16 -11.69
N ILE A 90 3.44 0.10 -11.34
CA ILE A 90 4.14 1.25 -11.92
C ILE A 90 5.64 1.23 -11.60
N GLN A 91 6.03 0.72 -10.42
CA GLN A 91 7.43 0.64 -10.00
C GLN A 91 8.26 -0.29 -10.90
N GLY A 92 7.62 -1.19 -11.66
CA GLY A 92 8.27 -2.04 -12.66
C GLY A 92 8.57 -1.34 -13.99
N ILE A 93 7.98 -0.17 -14.26
CA ILE A 93 8.13 0.54 -15.53
C ILE A 93 9.28 1.54 -15.47
N SER A 94 10.35 1.31 -16.24
CA SER A 94 11.54 2.18 -16.22
C SER A 94 11.46 3.41 -17.12
N ASP A 95 10.61 3.41 -18.14
CA ASP A 95 10.36 4.62 -18.93
C ASP A 95 9.40 5.56 -18.17
N VAL A 96 9.89 6.77 -17.86
CA VAL A 96 9.18 7.79 -17.07
C VAL A 96 7.80 8.11 -17.66
N ARG A 97 7.72 8.31 -18.98
CA ARG A 97 6.46 8.74 -19.63
C ARG A 97 5.45 7.62 -19.66
N ILE A 98 5.90 6.38 -19.86
CA ILE A 98 5.03 5.21 -19.78
C ILE A 98 4.54 5.03 -18.35
N ALA A 99 5.42 5.13 -17.35
CA ALA A 99 5.05 4.98 -15.94
C ALA A 99 3.98 6.01 -15.51
N GLU A 100 4.18 7.29 -15.82
CA GLU A 100 3.23 8.37 -15.50
C GLU A 100 1.88 8.18 -16.19
N ARG A 101 1.88 7.82 -17.49
CA ARG A 101 0.65 7.57 -18.25
C ARG A 101 -0.12 6.36 -17.70
N VAL A 102 0.57 5.25 -17.46
CA VAL A 102 -0.05 4.01 -16.97
C VAL A 102 -0.56 4.21 -15.54
N ALA A 103 0.13 4.97 -14.70
CA ALA A 103 -0.35 5.33 -13.36
C ALA A 103 -1.69 6.08 -13.44
N THR A 104 -1.74 7.14 -14.25
CA THR A 104 -2.95 7.95 -14.45
C THR A 104 -4.10 7.09 -14.98
N GLN A 105 -3.84 6.30 -16.02
CA GLN A 105 -4.83 5.40 -16.62
C GLN A 105 -5.35 4.37 -15.60
N ALA A 106 -4.46 3.77 -14.81
CA ALA A 106 -4.85 2.77 -13.83
C ALA A 106 -5.72 3.36 -12.71
N ASN A 107 -5.42 4.59 -12.29
CA ASN A 107 -6.23 5.32 -11.31
C ASN A 107 -7.61 5.68 -11.88
N ASP A 108 -7.69 6.14 -13.13
CA ASP A 108 -8.96 6.46 -13.78
C ASP A 108 -9.83 5.20 -13.98
N ASP A 109 -9.23 4.10 -14.44
CA ASP A 109 -9.94 2.85 -14.69
C ASP A 109 -10.48 2.23 -13.40
N ILE A 110 -9.69 2.22 -12.31
CA ILE A 110 -10.18 1.70 -11.04
C ILE A 110 -11.24 2.61 -10.43
N ALA A 111 -11.08 3.94 -10.51
CA ALA A 111 -12.10 4.89 -10.07
C ALA A 111 -13.42 4.68 -10.82
N ALA A 112 -13.37 4.55 -12.15
CA ALA A 112 -14.54 4.25 -12.96
C ALA A 112 -15.15 2.90 -12.58
N THR A 113 -14.31 1.87 -12.37
CA THR A 113 -14.77 0.52 -12.03
C THR A 113 -15.49 0.50 -10.67
N ILE A 114 -14.96 1.15 -9.63
CA ILE A 114 -15.57 1.15 -8.29
C ILE A 114 -16.75 2.12 -8.16
N SER A 115 -16.87 3.11 -9.06
CA SER A 115 -17.98 4.07 -9.07
C SER A 115 -19.35 3.47 -9.42
N ASN A 116 -19.40 2.23 -9.91
CA ASN A 116 -20.61 1.53 -10.39
C ASN A 116 -21.56 1.05 -9.26
N ASN A 117 -21.93 1.91 -8.30
CA ASN A 117 -22.96 1.72 -7.26
C ASN A 117 -22.66 0.71 -6.13
N THR A 118 -21.45 0.18 -6.02
CA THR A 118 -21.05 -0.62 -4.85
C THR A 118 -20.25 0.25 -3.89
N VAL A 119 -20.94 0.84 -2.90
CA VAL A 119 -20.37 1.59 -1.75
C VAL A 119 -19.55 0.70 -0.79
N ARG A 120 -18.88 -0.31 -1.35
CA ARG A 120 -18.15 -1.41 -0.72
C ARG A 120 -16.68 -1.42 -1.15
N PHE A 121 -16.31 -0.56 -2.11
CA PHE A 121 -14.94 -0.44 -2.61
C PHE A 121 -14.40 0.99 -2.48
N GLY A 122 -13.11 1.08 -2.21
CA GLY A 122 -12.28 2.27 -2.34
C GLY A 122 -10.99 1.92 -3.09
N ALA A 123 -10.10 2.88 -3.27
CA ALA A 123 -8.80 2.62 -3.88
C ALA A 123 -7.66 3.43 -3.25
N PHE A 124 -6.46 2.89 -3.37
CA PHE A 124 -5.20 3.60 -3.21
C PHE A 124 -4.61 3.97 -4.57
N ALA A 125 -4.00 5.14 -4.65
CA ALA A 125 -3.36 5.64 -5.86
C ALA A 125 -2.15 4.78 -6.23
N ALA A 126 -2.08 4.40 -7.50
CA ALA A 126 -0.86 3.93 -8.14
C ALA A 126 -0.09 5.16 -8.67
N LEU A 127 1.20 5.26 -8.35
CA LEU A 127 1.99 6.45 -8.65
C LEU A 127 3.31 6.08 -9.34
N SER A 128 3.70 6.90 -10.33
CA SER A 128 5.06 6.91 -10.85
C SER A 128 5.95 7.67 -9.88
N MET A 129 6.95 6.99 -9.32
CA MET A 129 7.87 7.63 -8.38
C MET A 129 9.18 8.07 -9.06
N HIS A 130 9.21 8.18 -10.39
CA HIS A 130 10.36 8.74 -11.12
C HIS A 130 10.60 10.22 -10.79
N ASN A 131 9.54 10.95 -10.44
CA ASN A 131 9.60 12.36 -10.07
C ASN A 131 8.64 12.63 -8.90
N ALA A 132 9.19 13.00 -7.74
CA ALA A 132 8.39 13.22 -6.54
C ALA A 132 7.33 14.33 -6.67
N THR A 133 7.58 15.37 -7.48
CA THR A 133 6.59 16.44 -7.70
C THR A 133 5.42 15.94 -8.54
N GLN A 134 5.69 15.17 -9.61
CA GLN A 134 4.63 14.56 -10.41
C GLN A 134 3.81 13.56 -9.58
N ALA A 135 4.47 12.71 -8.79
CA ALA A 135 3.81 11.77 -7.89
C ALA A 135 2.89 12.48 -6.87
N ALA A 136 3.36 13.62 -6.31
CA ALA A 136 2.58 14.43 -5.39
C ALA A 136 1.31 15.01 -6.05
N LEU A 137 1.44 15.52 -7.28
CA LEU A 137 0.30 16.06 -8.03
C LEU A 137 -0.72 14.97 -8.37
N GLU A 138 -0.27 13.79 -8.78
CA GLU A 138 -1.17 12.67 -9.06
C GLU A 138 -1.84 12.14 -7.78
N LEU A 139 -1.12 12.07 -6.65
CA LEU A 139 -1.71 11.73 -5.36
C LEU A 139 -2.85 12.71 -5.00
N ARG A 140 -2.61 14.01 -5.17
CA ARG A 140 -3.63 15.03 -4.95
C ARG A 140 -4.86 14.79 -5.82
N ARG A 141 -4.66 14.59 -7.13
CA ARG A 141 -5.75 14.31 -8.08
C ARG A 141 -6.55 13.09 -7.65
N CYS A 142 -5.89 11.98 -7.32
CA CYS A 142 -6.53 10.76 -6.86
C CYS A 142 -7.37 10.98 -5.58
N VAL A 143 -6.85 11.73 -4.61
CA VAL A 143 -7.55 11.96 -3.33
C VAL A 143 -8.69 12.96 -3.48
N GLU A 144 -8.46 14.09 -4.14
CA GLU A 144 -9.41 15.21 -4.21
C GLU A 144 -10.46 15.02 -5.32
N GLU A 145 -10.09 14.44 -6.45
CA GLU A 145 -10.98 14.28 -7.62
C GLU A 145 -11.59 12.88 -7.72
N LEU A 146 -10.81 11.83 -7.41
CA LEU A 146 -11.25 10.43 -7.51
C LEU A 146 -11.69 9.81 -6.17
N GLY A 147 -11.49 10.50 -5.05
CA GLY A 147 -11.90 10.05 -3.72
C GLY A 147 -11.04 8.94 -3.12
N PHE A 148 -9.78 8.78 -3.54
CA PHE A 148 -8.91 7.70 -3.03
C PHE A 148 -8.51 7.91 -1.56
N HIS A 149 -8.16 6.81 -0.89
CA HIS A 149 -7.85 6.79 0.55
C HIS A 149 -6.36 6.95 0.87
N GLY A 150 -5.52 7.23 -0.13
CA GLY A 150 -4.06 7.31 0.00
C GLY A 150 -3.36 6.78 -1.23
N ALA A 151 -2.13 6.30 -1.07
CA ALA A 151 -1.35 5.63 -2.12
C ALA A 151 -0.85 4.27 -1.66
N LEU A 152 -0.60 3.36 -2.61
CA LEU A 152 0.19 2.16 -2.39
C LEU A 152 1.33 2.11 -3.40
N LEU A 153 2.55 2.00 -2.90
CA LEU A 153 3.78 1.99 -3.68
C LEU A 153 4.47 0.63 -3.54
N ASN A 154 4.77 -0.02 -4.67
CA ASN A 154 5.46 -1.32 -4.69
C ASN A 154 6.98 -1.13 -4.54
N ASP A 155 7.43 -0.87 -3.32
CA ASP A 155 8.83 -0.63 -2.94
C ASP A 155 9.48 0.44 -3.85
N PHE A 156 10.76 0.30 -4.21
CA PHE A 156 11.52 1.23 -5.05
C PHE A 156 11.03 1.29 -6.51
N GLN A 157 11.17 2.48 -7.11
CA GLN A 157 10.95 2.68 -8.54
C GLN A 157 12.17 2.24 -9.33
N GLN A 158 11.97 1.32 -10.27
CA GLN A 158 12.99 0.94 -11.23
C GLN A 158 13.08 1.98 -12.35
N ALA A 159 14.29 2.33 -12.76
CA ALA A 159 14.57 3.31 -13.80
C ALA A 159 15.83 2.96 -14.61
N GLY A 160 16.09 3.77 -15.63
CA GLY A 160 17.23 3.61 -16.52
C GLY A 160 16.97 2.64 -17.68
N VAL A 161 17.80 2.74 -18.72
CA VAL A 161 17.68 1.90 -19.93
C VAL A 161 18.00 0.43 -19.69
N ASP A 162 18.71 0.15 -18.60
CA ASP A 162 19.15 -1.18 -18.19
C ASP A 162 18.33 -1.75 -17.03
N ASN A 163 17.30 -1.03 -16.57
CA ASN A 163 16.41 -1.42 -15.47
C ASN A 163 17.12 -1.58 -14.11
N ASN A 164 18.31 -0.99 -13.92
CA ASN A 164 19.11 -1.20 -12.71
C ASN A 164 19.17 0.01 -11.77
N THR A 165 18.65 1.17 -12.19
CA THR A 165 18.57 2.33 -11.29
C THR A 165 17.38 2.15 -10.37
N LEU A 166 17.61 2.22 -9.05
CA LEU A 166 16.57 2.06 -8.04
C LEU A 166 16.39 3.39 -7.31
N TYR A 167 15.21 3.98 -7.41
CA TYR A 167 14.87 5.15 -6.61
C TYR A 167 14.15 4.72 -5.33
N TYR A 168 14.82 4.97 -4.21
CA TYR A 168 14.26 4.92 -2.87
C TYR A 168 13.73 6.30 -2.50
N TYR A 169 12.73 6.34 -1.62
CA TYR A 169 11.92 7.54 -1.35
C TYR A 169 12.34 8.25 -0.05
N ASP A 170 13.58 8.01 0.40
CA ASP A 170 14.10 8.45 1.68
C ASP A 170 15.02 9.68 1.59
N ALA A 171 15.37 10.08 0.38
CA ALA A 171 16.16 11.27 0.10
C ALA A 171 15.30 12.55 0.06
N ALA A 172 15.95 13.72 0.24
CA ALA A 172 15.28 15.01 0.40
C ALA A 172 14.49 15.46 -0.84
N GLU A 173 14.81 14.96 -2.04
CA GLU A 173 14.02 15.22 -3.24
C GLU A 173 12.58 14.68 -3.15
N TYR A 174 12.32 13.69 -2.31
CA TYR A 174 10.98 13.14 -2.05
C TYR A 174 10.19 13.91 -0.99
N ASP A 175 10.77 14.91 -0.35
CA ASP A 175 10.10 15.73 0.67
C ASP A 175 8.82 16.39 0.14
N VAL A 176 8.80 16.79 -1.14
CA VAL A 176 7.60 17.34 -1.78
C VAL A 176 6.43 16.34 -1.84
N PHE A 177 6.74 15.05 -2.02
CA PHE A 177 5.74 13.98 -2.00
C PHE A 177 5.25 13.71 -0.57
N TRP A 178 6.16 13.62 0.39
CA TRP A 178 5.80 13.39 1.79
C TRP A 178 4.99 14.55 2.38
N GLN A 179 5.33 15.79 2.04
CA GLN A 179 4.54 16.96 2.42
C GLN A 179 3.13 16.87 1.85
N MET A 180 2.95 16.45 0.59
CA MET A 180 1.63 16.27 0.00
C MET A 180 0.79 15.22 0.74
N ALA A 181 1.38 14.08 1.10
CA ALA A 181 0.68 13.05 1.86
C ALA A 181 0.23 13.56 3.25
N VAL A 182 1.05 14.40 3.89
CA VAL A 182 0.70 15.09 5.15
C VAL A 182 -0.41 16.11 4.95
N ASP A 183 -0.35 16.94 3.91
CA ASP A 183 -1.33 17.99 3.63
C ASP A 183 -2.72 17.41 3.33
N LEU A 184 -2.76 16.30 2.58
CA LEU A 184 -3.99 15.53 2.31
C LEU A 184 -4.42 14.69 3.52
N ASP A 185 -3.52 14.50 4.49
CA ASP A 185 -3.69 13.68 5.70
C ASP A 185 -4.15 12.24 5.41
N VAL A 186 -3.54 11.64 4.38
CA VAL A 186 -3.76 10.27 3.91
C VAL A 186 -2.52 9.39 4.14
N PRO A 187 -2.68 8.08 4.35
CA PRO A 187 -1.55 7.16 4.45
C PRO A 187 -0.91 6.85 3.09
N VAL A 188 0.38 6.49 3.14
CA VAL A 188 1.10 5.83 2.05
C VAL A 188 1.45 4.41 2.47
N TYR A 189 0.90 3.43 1.76
CA TYR A 189 1.20 2.02 1.95
C TYR A 189 2.46 1.65 1.16
N LEU A 190 3.45 1.07 1.82
CA LEU A 190 4.64 0.53 1.17
C LEU A 190 4.52 -1.00 1.08
N HIS A 191 4.38 -1.49 -0.14
CA HIS A 191 4.14 -2.90 -0.46
C HIS A 191 5.39 -3.50 -1.14
N PRO A 192 5.72 -4.78 -0.94
CA PRO A 192 6.90 -5.37 -1.55
C PRO A 192 6.77 -5.59 -3.06
N ARG A 193 7.88 -5.94 -3.70
CA ARG A 193 7.91 -6.31 -5.11
C ARG A 193 8.89 -7.43 -5.46
N PRO A 194 8.69 -8.12 -6.59
CA PRO A 194 9.72 -8.97 -7.18
C PRO A 194 11.03 -8.18 -7.41
N PRO A 195 12.19 -8.84 -7.28
CA PRO A 195 13.47 -8.18 -7.46
C PRO A 195 13.70 -7.88 -8.94
N THR A 196 14.54 -6.89 -9.22
CA THR A 196 15.01 -6.64 -10.59
C THR A 196 15.77 -7.85 -11.13
N PRO A 197 15.94 -7.99 -12.46
CA PRO A 197 16.76 -9.06 -13.04
C PRO A 197 18.18 -9.12 -12.46
N LEU A 198 18.80 -7.95 -12.20
CA LEU A 198 20.13 -7.87 -11.60
C LEU A 198 20.13 -8.46 -10.18
N MET A 199 19.27 -7.95 -9.29
CA MET A 199 19.16 -8.46 -7.90
C MET A 199 18.85 -9.97 -7.87
N ARG A 200 17.97 -10.44 -8.77
CA ARG A 200 17.69 -11.88 -8.91
C ARG A 200 18.96 -12.67 -9.22
N SER A 201 19.78 -12.17 -10.14
CA SER A 201 21.01 -12.86 -10.57
C SER A 201 22.18 -12.76 -9.60
N THR A 202 22.26 -11.70 -8.79
CA THR A 202 23.38 -11.47 -7.86
C THR A 202 23.08 -11.99 -6.46
N ASP A 203 21.90 -11.67 -5.92
CA ASP A 203 21.63 -11.83 -4.50
C ASP A 203 20.86 -13.14 -4.23
N PHE A 204 19.99 -13.54 -5.16
CA PHE A 204 19.06 -14.66 -4.97
C PHE A 204 19.31 -15.86 -5.89
N ALA A 205 20.28 -15.81 -6.81
CA ALA A 205 20.52 -16.87 -7.79
C ALA A 205 20.87 -18.22 -7.14
N HIS A 206 21.51 -18.19 -5.98
CA HIS A 206 21.90 -19.38 -5.23
C HIS A 206 20.72 -20.11 -4.57
N ALA A 207 19.58 -19.44 -4.38
CA ALA A 207 18.40 -19.96 -3.70
C ALA A 207 17.10 -19.33 -4.25
N PRO A 208 16.69 -19.65 -5.50
CA PRO A 208 15.57 -19.00 -6.17
C PRO A 208 14.20 -19.22 -5.49
N TRP A 209 14.07 -20.23 -4.62
CA TRP A 209 12.88 -20.47 -3.81
C TRP A 209 12.67 -19.44 -2.68
N MET A 210 13.65 -18.55 -2.44
CA MET A 210 13.51 -17.42 -1.51
C MET A 210 12.78 -16.22 -2.13
N LEU A 211 12.59 -16.21 -3.46
CA LEU A 211 11.90 -15.13 -4.17
C LEU A 211 10.44 -15.03 -3.72
N GLY A 212 9.94 -13.81 -3.57
CA GLY A 212 8.57 -13.58 -3.11
C GLY A 212 8.41 -13.57 -1.58
N PRO A 213 7.20 -13.91 -1.08
CA PRO A 213 6.83 -13.71 0.33
C PRO A 213 7.59 -14.63 1.30
N ALA A 214 8.19 -15.72 0.83
CA ALA A 214 8.99 -16.60 1.67
C ALA A 214 10.18 -15.88 2.31
N HIS A 215 10.82 -14.94 1.58
CA HIS A 215 11.95 -14.20 2.11
C HIS A 215 12.22 -12.86 1.45
N GLN A 216 12.34 -12.83 0.12
CA GLN A 216 12.88 -11.67 -0.58
C GLN A 216 12.04 -10.40 -0.41
N PHE A 217 10.70 -10.51 -0.38
CA PHE A 217 9.80 -9.36 -0.20
C PHE A 217 10.11 -8.58 1.07
N ALA A 218 10.16 -9.27 2.22
CA ALA A 218 10.49 -8.66 3.49
C ALA A 218 11.91 -8.06 3.51
N VAL A 219 12.89 -8.72 2.89
CA VAL A 219 14.28 -8.22 2.86
C VAL A 219 14.40 -6.91 2.09
N THR A 220 13.81 -6.82 0.90
CA THR A 220 13.96 -5.61 0.07
C THR A 220 13.15 -4.46 0.63
N LEU A 221 11.91 -4.72 1.08
CA LEU A 221 11.05 -3.68 1.61
C LEU A 221 11.53 -3.17 2.98
N SER A 222 12.01 -4.05 3.86
CA SER A 222 12.56 -3.63 5.16
C SER A 222 13.76 -2.70 5.00
N ASN A 223 14.61 -2.93 3.98
CA ASN A 223 15.71 -2.02 3.66
C ASN A 223 15.21 -0.61 3.33
N HIS A 224 14.15 -0.49 2.54
CA HIS A 224 13.54 0.80 2.21
C HIS A 224 12.99 1.51 3.46
N ILE A 225 12.25 0.79 4.31
CA ILE A 225 11.63 1.37 5.51
C ILE A 225 12.70 1.85 6.50
N VAL A 226 13.78 1.07 6.68
CA VAL A 226 14.94 1.50 7.48
C VAL A 226 15.59 2.74 6.87
N GLY A 227 15.69 2.82 5.54
CA GLY A 227 16.10 4.03 4.81
C GLY A 227 15.27 5.25 5.20
N LEU A 228 13.94 5.19 5.11
CA LEU A 228 13.04 6.29 5.49
C LEU A 228 13.25 6.76 6.93
N CYS A 229 13.42 5.82 7.87
CA CYS A 229 13.68 6.13 9.26
C CYS A 229 15.04 6.81 9.44
N THR A 230 16.11 6.18 8.94
CA THR A 230 17.50 6.60 9.16
C THR A 230 17.83 7.92 8.47
N ASN A 231 17.24 8.17 7.30
CA ASN A 231 17.32 9.44 6.59
C ASN A 231 16.38 10.52 7.15
N GLY A 232 15.67 10.25 8.25
CA GLY A 232 14.94 11.24 9.04
C GLY A 232 13.64 11.75 8.39
N VAL A 233 13.03 10.97 7.48
CA VAL A 233 11.77 11.36 6.81
C VAL A 233 10.69 11.67 7.85
N PHE A 234 10.49 10.76 8.81
CA PHE A 234 9.50 10.93 9.89
C PHE A 234 9.84 12.04 10.90
N ASP A 235 11.06 12.57 10.89
CA ASP A 235 11.43 13.72 11.71
C ASP A 235 11.20 15.05 10.99
N ARG A 236 11.25 15.04 9.65
CA ARG A 236 10.81 16.17 8.82
C ARG A 236 9.29 16.24 8.72
N PHE A 237 8.64 15.07 8.68
CA PHE A 237 7.18 14.92 8.55
C PHE A 237 6.59 14.12 9.72
N PRO A 238 6.50 14.71 10.93
CA PRO A 238 6.08 13.98 12.13
C PRO A 238 4.63 13.47 12.09
N SER A 239 3.78 14.03 11.22
CA SER A 239 2.39 13.59 11.02
C SER A 239 2.21 12.63 9.83
N LEU A 240 3.29 12.29 9.11
CA LEU A 240 3.23 11.34 8.01
C LEU A 240 2.76 9.97 8.52
N LYS A 241 1.84 9.36 7.76
CA LYS A 241 1.29 8.04 8.03
C LYS A 241 1.80 7.07 6.96
N VAL A 242 2.50 6.03 7.38
CA VAL A 242 2.94 4.94 6.51
C VAL A 242 2.29 3.65 6.97
N ILE A 243 1.90 2.81 6.02
CA ILE A 243 1.41 1.46 6.31
C ILE A 243 2.38 0.44 5.71
N VAL A 244 2.64 -0.64 6.44
CA VAL A 244 3.50 -1.74 6.02
C VAL A 244 2.76 -3.07 6.19
N GLY A 245 2.80 -3.91 5.16
CA GLY A 245 2.14 -5.22 5.16
C GLY A 245 2.82 -6.28 6.03
N HIS A 246 2.26 -7.48 6.01
CA HIS A 246 2.91 -8.72 6.45
C HIS A 246 3.42 -8.71 7.90
N LEU A 247 2.76 -7.94 8.77
CA LEU A 247 3.22 -7.60 10.12
C LEU A 247 4.62 -6.96 10.09
N GLY A 248 4.77 -5.89 9.31
CA GLY A 248 5.94 -5.01 9.39
C GLY A 248 7.23 -5.61 8.86
N GLU A 249 7.16 -6.55 7.91
CA GLU A 249 8.32 -7.03 7.14
C GLU A 249 9.52 -7.45 7.99
N ARG A 250 9.25 -8.14 9.12
CA ARG A 250 10.21 -8.66 10.13
C ARG A 250 10.88 -7.61 11.02
N LEU A 251 10.67 -6.32 10.77
CA LEU A 251 11.35 -5.26 11.52
C LEU A 251 11.03 -5.26 13.03
N PRO A 252 9.79 -5.54 13.48
CA PRO A 252 9.47 -5.50 14.90
C PRO A 252 10.23 -6.48 15.78
N SER A 253 10.56 -7.68 15.27
CA SER A 253 11.35 -8.64 16.03
C SER A 253 12.80 -8.21 16.25
N ASP A 254 13.30 -7.26 15.44
CA ASP A 254 14.66 -6.74 15.50
C ASP A 254 14.77 -5.34 16.13
N PHE A 255 13.68 -4.76 16.62
CA PHE A 255 13.67 -3.38 17.15
C PHE A 255 14.79 -3.08 18.14
N TRP A 256 14.97 -3.92 19.16
CA TRP A 256 16.00 -3.69 20.17
C TRP A 256 17.39 -3.65 19.53
N ARG A 257 17.67 -4.59 18.62
CA ARG A 257 18.95 -4.67 17.93
C ARG A 257 19.17 -3.45 17.03
N ILE A 258 18.16 -3.06 16.26
CA ILE A 258 18.23 -1.92 15.34
C ILE A 258 18.47 -0.63 16.14
N ASP A 259 17.68 -0.38 17.19
CA ASP A 259 17.82 0.80 18.06
C ASP A 259 19.24 0.90 18.65
N GLU A 260 19.74 -0.19 19.24
CA GLU A 260 21.09 -0.24 19.84
C GLU A 260 22.22 -0.02 18.82
N MET A 261 22.07 -0.55 17.60
CA MET A 261 23.09 -0.38 16.56
C MET A 261 23.05 1.02 15.96
N LEU A 262 21.87 1.59 15.72
CA LEU A 262 21.72 2.94 15.18
C LEU A 262 22.09 4.02 16.19
N ALA A 263 21.89 3.80 17.49
CA ALA A 263 22.36 4.71 18.53
C ALA A 263 23.89 4.96 18.45
N ARG A 264 24.66 3.97 17.97
CA ARG A 264 26.11 4.10 17.75
C ARG A 264 26.46 4.98 16.55
N ARG A 265 25.55 5.07 15.57
CA ARG A 265 25.66 5.89 14.36
C ARG A 265 25.33 7.37 14.59
N VAL A 266 24.76 7.74 15.75
CA VAL A 266 24.49 9.14 16.11
C VAL A 266 25.76 10.00 16.03
N ARG A 267 26.92 9.47 16.45
CA ARG A 267 28.21 10.17 16.36
C ARG A 267 28.70 10.35 14.91
N GLU A 268 28.16 9.57 13.99
CA GLU A 268 28.45 9.64 12.55
C GLU A 268 27.51 10.61 11.82
N GLY A 269 26.58 11.26 12.53
CA GLY A 269 25.70 12.30 11.98
C GLY A 269 24.45 11.77 11.27
N ILE A 270 23.96 10.58 11.66
CA ILE A 270 22.71 10.03 11.12
C ILE A 270 21.55 11.04 11.26
N PRO A 271 20.74 11.28 10.20
CA PRO A 271 19.68 12.29 10.24
C PRO A 271 18.54 12.03 11.24
N MET A 272 18.23 10.76 11.51
CA MET A 272 17.13 10.37 12.41
C MET A 272 17.31 10.90 13.83
N LYS A 273 16.21 11.36 14.45
CA LYS A 273 16.23 12.03 15.77
C LYS A 273 15.65 11.19 16.91
N ARG A 274 14.96 10.10 16.60
CA ARG A 274 14.27 9.24 17.57
C ARG A 274 14.72 7.80 17.40
N PRO A 275 14.57 6.92 18.41
CA PRO A 275 14.78 5.48 18.22
C PRO A 275 13.91 4.96 17.07
N PHE A 276 14.44 4.04 16.28
CA PHE A 276 13.77 3.43 15.15
C PHE A 276 12.40 2.85 15.56
N SER A 277 12.35 2.11 16.67
CA SER A 277 11.10 1.52 17.17
C SER A 277 10.02 2.54 17.53
N SER A 278 10.37 3.81 17.77
CA SER A 278 9.41 4.85 18.11
C SER A 278 8.56 5.30 16.91
N TYR A 279 9.06 5.15 15.68
CA TYR A 279 8.31 5.49 14.48
C TYR A 279 7.11 4.55 14.27
N TRP A 280 7.19 3.29 14.70
CA TRP A 280 6.03 2.38 14.70
C TRP A 280 4.92 2.75 15.67
N ARG A 281 5.24 3.53 16.71
CA ARG A 281 4.24 4.00 17.68
C ARG A 281 3.63 5.34 17.29
N THR A 282 4.13 5.97 16.23
CA THR A 282 3.77 7.35 15.86
C THR A 282 3.37 7.49 14.39
N ASN A 283 4.20 6.99 13.48
CA ASN A 283 4.10 7.20 12.04
C ASN A 283 3.72 5.96 11.24
N ILE A 284 4.06 4.76 11.71
CA ILE A 284 3.87 3.52 10.95
C ILE A 284 2.73 2.68 11.54
N TRP A 285 1.91 2.12 10.68
CA TRP A 285 0.91 1.09 10.97
C TRP A 285 1.27 -0.19 10.23
N GLU A 286 0.80 -1.32 10.76
CA GLU A 286 1.00 -2.63 10.16
C GLU A 286 -0.31 -3.28 9.79
N THR A 287 -0.29 -4.15 8.78
CA THR A 287 -1.42 -5.05 8.48
C THR A 287 -1.04 -6.52 8.67
N THR A 288 -2.05 -7.38 8.82
CA THR A 288 -1.88 -8.84 8.97
C THR A 288 -1.84 -9.59 7.65
N THR A 289 -1.59 -8.90 6.55
CA THR A 289 -1.70 -9.45 5.20
C THR A 289 -0.80 -10.66 5.01
N GLY A 290 -1.36 -11.77 4.53
CA GLY A 290 -0.67 -13.05 4.40
C GLY A 290 -0.04 -13.64 5.67
N ASN A 291 -0.32 -13.10 6.86
CA ASN A 291 0.33 -13.49 8.11
C ASN A 291 -0.69 -13.66 9.26
N PHE A 292 -1.39 -14.80 9.25
CA PHE A 292 -2.43 -15.16 10.21
C PHE A 292 -1.89 -15.99 11.39
N TRP A 293 -0.71 -15.63 11.90
CA TRP A 293 -0.11 -16.28 13.07
C TRP A 293 -0.44 -15.52 14.36
N THR A 294 -1.31 -16.08 15.19
CA THR A 294 -1.81 -15.42 16.42
C THR A 294 -0.71 -15.02 17.39
N ASP A 295 0.30 -15.86 17.64
CA ASP A 295 1.35 -15.51 18.61
C ASP A 295 2.18 -14.31 18.14
N LEU A 296 2.38 -14.19 16.82
CA LEU A 296 3.06 -13.05 16.24
C LEU A 296 2.19 -11.79 16.31
N LEU A 297 0.89 -11.87 15.99
CA LEU A 297 -0.03 -10.76 16.20
C LEU A 297 0.05 -10.22 17.64
N GLU A 298 0.02 -11.11 18.64
CA GLU A 298 0.06 -10.71 20.05
C GLU A 298 1.42 -10.09 20.44
N PHE A 299 2.54 -10.59 19.88
CA PHE A 299 3.83 -9.91 20.02
C PHE A 299 3.78 -8.48 19.48
N HIS A 300 3.27 -8.28 18.26
CA HIS A 300 3.17 -6.96 17.62
C HIS A 300 2.27 -6.00 18.41
N ARG A 301 1.08 -6.46 18.84
CA ARG A 301 0.19 -5.69 19.72
C ARG A 301 0.88 -5.25 21.01
N SER A 302 1.68 -6.13 21.62
CA SER A 302 2.38 -5.84 22.87
C SER A 302 3.47 -4.76 22.75
N VAL A 303 4.12 -4.66 21.58
CA VAL A 303 5.25 -3.73 21.37
C VAL A 303 4.82 -2.43 20.70
N LEU A 304 3.75 -2.45 19.90
CA LEU A 304 3.27 -1.31 19.10
C LEU A 304 2.06 -0.60 19.72
N GLY A 305 1.17 -1.35 20.36
CA GLY A 305 -0.19 -0.92 20.71
C GLY A 305 -1.22 -1.49 19.74
N GLU A 306 -2.44 -1.75 20.23
CA GLU A 306 -3.52 -2.37 19.44
C GLU A 306 -3.96 -1.52 18.24
N ASP A 307 -3.85 -0.19 18.32
CA ASP A 307 -4.28 0.75 17.27
C ASP A 307 -3.27 0.88 16.12
N ARG A 308 -2.13 0.17 16.21
CA ARG A 308 -1.06 0.14 15.21
C ARG A 308 -1.04 -1.12 14.35
N VAL A 309 -1.84 -2.12 14.69
CA VAL A 309 -1.96 -3.37 13.92
C VAL A 309 -3.38 -3.51 13.40
N LEU A 310 -3.51 -3.62 12.09
CA LEU A 310 -4.78 -3.58 11.36
C LEU A 310 -5.02 -4.93 10.69
N TYR A 311 -6.26 -5.39 10.72
CA TYR A 311 -6.63 -6.58 9.97
C TYR A 311 -6.65 -6.29 8.46
N SER A 312 -6.03 -7.17 7.67
CA SER A 312 -6.23 -7.24 6.23
C SER A 312 -5.72 -8.59 5.67
N VAL A 313 -5.91 -8.85 4.36
CA VAL A 313 -5.80 -10.21 3.80
C VAL A 313 -4.65 -10.39 2.82
N ASP A 314 -4.54 -9.58 1.76
CA ASP A 314 -3.71 -9.81 0.54
C ASP A 314 -4.42 -10.64 -0.55
N TYR A 315 -5.73 -10.45 -0.74
CA TYR A 315 -6.45 -11.05 -1.85
C TYR A 315 -6.02 -10.40 -3.17
N PRO A 316 -5.73 -11.17 -4.23
CA PRO A 316 -6.04 -12.59 -4.42
C PRO A 316 -4.90 -13.57 -4.19
N PHE A 317 -3.76 -13.12 -3.65
CA PHE A 317 -2.65 -14.01 -3.31
C PHE A 317 -2.95 -14.85 -2.06
N ILE A 318 -3.86 -14.37 -1.22
CA ILE A 318 -4.38 -15.03 -0.02
C ILE A 318 -5.91 -15.01 -0.05
N MET A 319 -6.54 -16.09 0.39
CA MET A 319 -8.01 -16.19 0.39
C MET A 319 -8.61 -15.48 1.59
N MET A 320 -9.65 -14.66 1.38
CA MET A 320 -10.38 -13.97 2.46
C MET A 320 -10.88 -14.92 3.56
N GLN A 321 -11.26 -16.15 3.18
CA GLN A 321 -11.70 -17.19 4.10
C GLN A 321 -10.63 -17.55 5.12
N GLN A 322 -9.35 -17.57 4.74
CA GLN A 322 -8.26 -17.89 5.67
C GLN A 322 -8.18 -16.84 6.77
N GLY A 323 -8.25 -15.55 6.40
CA GLY A 323 -8.27 -14.45 7.37
C GLY A 323 -9.53 -14.48 8.23
N ALA A 324 -10.70 -14.69 7.63
CA ALA A 324 -11.98 -14.71 8.36
C ALA A 324 -12.07 -15.87 9.36
N GLU A 325 -11.59 -17.07 8.99
CA GLU A 325 -11.52 -18.20 9.93
C GLU A 325 -10.49 -17.97 11.02
N TRP A 326 -9.33 -17.38 10.71
CA TRP A 326 -8.34 -17.04 11.71
C TRP A 326 -8.86 -16.06 12.76
N VAL A 327 -9.57 -14.99 12.34
CA VAL A 327 -10.17 -14.01 13.27
C VAL A 327 -11.08 -14.70 14.29
N LYS A 328 -11.86 -15.71 13.88
CA LYS A 328 -12.73 -16.49 14.80
C LYS A 328 -11.95 -17.26 15.87
N THR A 329 -10.66 -17.51 15.67
CA THR A 329 -9.79 -18.19 16.65
C THR A 329 -9.18 -17.26 17.69
N LEU A 330 -9.23 -15.94 17.46
CA LEU A 330 -8.63 -14.95 18.35
C LEU A 330 -9.40 -14.87 19.68
N LYS A 331 -8.66 -14.86 20.79
CA LYS A 331 -9.24 -14.76 22.14
C LYS A 331 -9.33 -13.29 22.56
N GLN A 332 -10.33 -12.60 22.03
CA GLN A 332 -10.54 -11.17 22.27
C GLN A 332 -11.99 -10.85 22.61
N SER A 333 -12.23 -9.71 23.25
CA SER A 333 -13.59 -9.22 23.47
C SER A 333 -14.22 -8.79 22.14
N LYS A 334 -15.56 -8.76 22.06
CA LYS A 334 -16.24 -8.24 20.86
C LYS A 334 -15.82 -6.81 20.49
N SER A 335 -15.57 -5.96 21.49
CA SER A 335 -15.11 -4.58 21.24
C SER A 335 -13.73 -4.57 20.61
N SER A 336 -12.77 -5.29 21.21
CA SER A 336 -11.40 -5.37 20.70
C SER A 336 -11.34 -6.02 19.29
N GLU A 337 -12.21 -7.01 19.02
CA GLU A 337 -12.37 -7.54 17.67
C GLU A 337 -12.84 -6.48 16.68
N GLN A 338 -13.90 -5.73 17.00
CA GLN A 338 -14.40 -4.66 16.12
C GLN A 338 -13.37 -3.55 15.92
N ASP A 339 -12.61 -3.21 16.94
CA ASP A 339 -11.54 -2.23 16.82
C ASP A 339 -10.47 -2.69 15.84
N PHE A 340 -10.03 -3.94 15.98
CA PHE A 340 -9.01 -4.56 15.14
C PHE A 340 -9.44 -4.78 13.69
N ILE A 341 -10.65 -5.35 13.46
CA ILE A 341 -11.09 -5.68 12.10
C ILE A 341 -11.66 -4.49 11.33
N ARG A 342 -11.98 -3.39 12.03
CA ARG A 342 -12.78 -2.30 11.45
C ARG A 342 -12.41 -0.91 11.95
N ASN A 343 -12.58 -0.62 13.25
CA ASN A 343 -12.63 0.79 13.70
C ASN A 343 -11.28 1.50 13.55
N HIS A 344 -10.17 0.80 13.76
CA HIS A 344 -8.84 1.37 13.53
C HIS A 344 -8.62 1.72 12.04
N ALA A 345 -9.08 0.88 11.12
CA ALA A 345 -9.01 1.15 9.68
C ALA A 345 -9.91 2.32 9.27
N ILE A 346 -11.14 2.39 9.78
CA ILE A 346 -12.05 3.53 9.57
C ILE A 346 -11.37 4.86 9.97
N LYS A 347 -10.75 4.88 11.14
CA LYS A 347 -10.05 6.05 11.67
C LYS A 347 -8.83 6.42 10.82
N LEU A 348 -8.02 5.43 10.42
CA LEU A 348 -6.80 5.67 9.63
C LEU A 348 -7.12 6.18 8.22
N LEU A 349 -8.09 5.56 7.55
CA LEU A 349 -8.48 5.84 6.15
C LEU A 349 -9.52 6.96 6.01
N LYS A 350 -10.00 7.48 7.14
CA LYS A 350 -11.03 8.51 7.23
C LYS A 350 -12.31 8.15 6.45
N LEU A 351 -12.85 6.96 6.71
CA LEU A 351 -14.02 6.48 5.97
C LEU A 351 -15.32 7.21 6.37
N ASP A 352 -15.40 7.75 7.59
CA ASP A 352 -16.58 8.47 8.11
C ASP A 352 -16.43 10.01 8.04
N ALA A 353 -15.40 10.55 7.35
CA ALA A 353 -15.01 11.97 7.41
C ALA A 353 -15.65 12.87 6.34
#